data_AF-A0A972BTL8-F1
#
_entry.id   AF-A0A972BTL8-F1
#
_cell.length_a   1.000
_cell.length_b   1.000
_cell.length_c   1.000
_cell.angle_alpha   90.00
_cell.angle_beta   90.00
_cell.angle_gamma   90.00
#
_symmetry.space_group_name_H-M   'P 1'
#
loop_
_entity.id
_entity.type
_entity.pdbx_description
1 polymer ?
#
loop_
_entity_poly.entity_id
_entity_poly.type
_entity_poly.pdbx_seq_one_letter_code
_entity_poly.pdbx_strand_id
1 'polypeptide(L)'
;GAFHGIGEPECVINVGVSGPGVVKCALEKVRGADFGTVAETIKKTAFKITRMGQLVAREASRRLGVSFGIVDLSLAPTPAVGDSVAHILEEMGLEKCGAHGTTAALALLNDAVKKGGIMASSYVGGLSGAFIPVSEDAGMIDAVAQGALSIEKLEAMTCVCSVGLDMIVVPGSTSAETISAIIADEVAIGVVNNKTTAVRIIPAPGKDVGDIVEFGGLLGSGPVMRVNPYSSEAFIKRGGRIPAPIHSLRN
;
A
#
# COMPACT_ATOMS: atom_id res chain seq x y z
N GLY A 1 7.20 4.70 -8.75
CA GLY A 1 7.33 5.26 -10.10
C GLY A 1 6.70 6.63 -10.18
N ALA A 2 7.28 7.61 -9.50
CA ALA A 2 6.81 8.99 -9.61
C ALA A 2 7.22 9.57 -10.97
N PHE A 3 6.39 10.45 -11.54
CA PHE A 3 6.74 11.26 -12.70
C PHE A 3 6.18 12.66 -12.52
N HIS A 4 6.85 13.67 -13.09
CA HIS A 4 6.38 15.05 -13.10
C HIS A 4 5.46 15.25 -14.30
N GLY A 5 4.19 15.53 -14.05
CA GLY A 5 3.14 15.56 -15.07
C GLY A 5 3.17 16.80 -15.95
N ILE A 6 2.61 16.67 -17.16
CA ILE A 6 2.38 17.82 -18.05
C ILE A 6 1.32 18.72 -17.40
N GLY A 7 1.60 20.02 -17.30
CA GLY A 7 0.71 21.01 -16.67
C GLY A 7 1.04 21.31 -15.20
N GLU A 8 1.98 20.57 -14.59
CA GLU A 8 2.56 20.93 -13.30
C GLU A 8 3.54 22.11 -13.44
N PRO A 9 3.83 22.84 -12.35
CA PRO A 9 4.84 23.91 -12.35
C PRO A 9 6.20 23.44 -12.85
N GLU A 10 7.05 24.34 -13.37
CA GLU A 10 8.41 23.99 -13.84
C GLU A 10 9.23 23.26 -12.77
N CYS A 11 9.02 23.62 -11.49
CA CYS A 11 9.61 22.94 -10.36
C CYS A 11 8.64 23.00 -9.17
N VAL A 12 8.49 21.88 -8.46
CA VAL A 12 7.64 21.75 -7.28
C VAL A 12 8.24 20.78 -6.29
N ILE A 13 8.04 21.03 -4.99
CA ILE A 13 8.44 20.12 -3.92
C ILE A 13 7.20 19.43 -3.36
N ASN A 14 7.18 18.10 -3.45
CA ASN A 14 6.19 17.26 -2.79
C ASN A 14 6.88 16.49 -1.66
N VAL A 15 6.16 16.23 -0.57
CA VAL A 15 6.72 15.53 0.60
C VAL A 15 5.82 14.38 0.98
N GLY A 16 6.40 13.19 1.12
CA GLY A 16 5.76 12.07 1.78
C GLY A 16 6.16 12.02 3.25
N VAL A 17 5.22 11.70 4.14
CA VAL A 17 5.51 11.50 5.56
C VAL A 17 5.09 10.11 5.94
N SER A 18 6.03 9.35 6.50
CA SER A 18 5.71 8.05 7.07
C SER A 18 5.44 8.16 8.57
N GLY A 19 4.62 7.24 9.09
CA GLY A 19 4.39 7.08 10.52
C GLY A 19 3.70 5.77 10.96
N PRO A 20 3.86 4.59 10.31
CA PRO A 20 3.31 3.35 10.82
C PRO A 20 3.65 3.10 12.31
N GLY A 21 4.92 3.24 12.69
CA GLY A 21 5.34 3.05 14.08
C GLY A 21 4.65 4.01 15.07
N VAL A 22 4.39 5.26 14.66
CA VAL A 22 3.68 6.25 15.49
C VAL A 22 2.21 5.86 15.68
N VAL A 23 1.58 5.35 14.62
CA VAL A 23 0.18 4.89 14.66
C VAL A 23 0.07 3.65 15.54
N LYS A 24 0.97 2.67 15.40
CA LYS A 24 1.01 1.49 16.26
C LYS A 24 1.13 1.87 17.74
N CYS A 25 2.11 2.70 18.09
CA CYS A 25 2.30 3.18 19.47
C CYS A 25 1.08 3.94 20.04
N ALA A 26 0.28 4.57 19.17
CA ALA A 26 -0.96 5.21 19.60
C ALA A 26 -2.07 4.18 19.89
N LEU A 27 -2.16 3.11 19.08
CA LEU A 27 -3.14 2.04 19.24
C LEU A 27 -2.88 1.17 20.47
N GLU A 28 -1.61 0.96 20.84
CA GLU A 28 -1.24 0.22 22.06
C GLU A 28 -1.89 0.80 23.34
N LYS A 29 -2.20 2.11 23.33
CA LYS A 29 -2.83 2.83 24.45
C LYS A 29 -4.35 2.66 24.52
N VAL A 30 -4.95 2.07 23.48
CA VAL A 30 -6.40 1.88 23.35
C VAL A 30 -6.76 0.43 23.04
N ARG A 31 -5.90 -0.53 23.42
CA ARG A 31 -6.20 -1.96 23.31
C ARG A 31 -7.53 -2.31 23.99
N GLY A 32 -8.36 -3.08 23.29
CA GLY A 32 -9.69 -3.50 23.76
C GLY A 32 -10.78 -2.43 23.68
N ALA A 33 -10.48 -1.21 23.20
CA ALA A 33 -11.49 -0.19 22.95
C ALA A 33 -12.32 -0.51 21.69
N ASP A 34 -13.47 0.17 21.54
CA ASP A 34 -14.31 0.05 20.36
C ASP A 34 -13.68 0.66 19.08
N PHE A 35 -14.25 0.30 17.92
CA PHE A 35 -13.77 0.79 16.61
C PHE A 35 -13.86 2.30 16.44
N GLY A 36 -14.80 2.97 17.12
CA GLY A 36 -14.90 4.43 17.09
C GLY A 36 -13.67 5.07 17.74
N THR A 37 -13.27 4.56 18.90
CA THR A 37 -12.07 4.99 19.63
C THR A 37 -10.80 4.68 18.84
N VAL A 38 -10.70 3.50 18.22
CA VAL A 38 -9.59 3.12 17.35
C VAL A 38 -9.47 4.10 16.17
N ALA A 39 -10.56 4.34 15.43
CA ALA A 39 -10.57 5.23 14.28
C ALA A 39 -10.23 6.68 14.67
N GLU A 40 -10.78 7.20 15.78
CA GLU A 40 -10.45 8.54 16.27
C GLU A 40 -8.97 8.67 16.68
N THR A 41 -8.39 7.62 17.25
CA THR A 41 -6.98 7.57 17.64
C THR A 41 -6.07 7.63 16.42
N ILE A 42 -6.36 6.84 15.38
CA ILE A 42 -5.64 6.87 14.10
C ILE A 42 -5.78 8.25 13.45
N LYS A 43 -7.01 8.79 13.37
CA LYS A 43 -7.29 10.09 12.76
C LYS A 43 -6.51 11.23 13.42
N LYS A 44 -6.51 11.31 14.76
CA LYS A 44 -5.76 12.32 15.52
C LYS A 44 -4.25 12.17 15.33
N THR A 45 -3.77 10.93 15.20
CA THR A 45 -2.34 10.64 14.98
C THR A 45 -1.91 11.05 13.57
N ALA A 46 -2.69 10.66 12.56
CA ALA A 46 -2.47 11.04 11.16
C ALA A 46 -2.49 12.57 10.97
N PHE A 47 -3.38 13.29 11.66
CA PHE A 47 -3.40 14.76 11.65
C PHE A 47 -2.04 15.34 12.10
N LYS A 48 -1.49 14.85 13.22
CA LYS A 48 -0.21 15.34 13.76
C LYS A 48 0.96 15.05 12.83
N ILE A 49 1.01 13.83 12.27
CA ILE A 49 2.03 13.41 11.29
C ILE A 49 1.98 14.34 10.07
N THR A 50 0.78 14.59 9.54
CA THR A 50 0.59 15.45 8.37
C THR A 50 1.01 16.89 8.63
N ARG A 51 0.70 17.45 9.82
CA ARG A 51 1.14 18.79 10.21
C ARG A 51 2.65 18.92 10.29
N MET A 52 3.33 17.88 10.78
CA MET A 52 4.79 17.84 10.79
C MET A 52 5.35 17.83 9.36
N GLY A 53 4.77 17.02 8.47
CA GLY A 53 5.13 17.00 7.05
C GLY A 53 5.03 18.35 6.37
N GLN A 54 3.91 19.05 6.58
CA GLN A 54 3.72 20.39 6.05
C GLN A 54 4.77 21.39 6.54
N LEU A 55 5.15 21.31 7.82
CA LEU A 55 6.17 22.18 8.39
C LEU A 55 7.52 21.97 7.70
N VAL A 56 7.93 20.70 7.55
CA VAL A 56 9.17 20.34 6.85
C VAL A 56 9.12 20.78 5.39
N ALA A 57 8.00 20.53 4.70
CA ALA A 57 7.82 20.89 3.31
C ALA A 57 7.92 22.41 3.08
N ARG A 58 7.29 23.22 3.94
CA ARG A 58 7.36 24.69 3.87
C ARG A 58 8.78 25.19 4.07
N GLU A 59 9.52 24.61 5.01
CA GLU A 59 10.90 25.00 5.26
C GLU A 59 11.82 24.60 4.09
N ALA A 60 11.64 23.41 3.52
CA ALA A 60 12.35 22.97 2.32
C ALA A 60 12.08 23.90 1.14
N SER A 61 10.80 24.20 0.87
CA SER A 61 10.38 25.15 -0.16
C SER A 61 10.97 26.54 0.04
N ARG A 62 10.97 27.06 1.26
CA ARG A 62 11.56 28.37 1.58
C ARG A 62 13.07 28.41 1.32
N ARG A 63 13.79 27.35 1.70
CA ARG A 63 15.25 27.26 1.50
C ARG A 63 15.65 27.11 0.04
N LEU A 64 14.85 26.37 -0.73
CA LEU A 64 15.13 26.09 -2.14
C LEU A 64 14.55 27.15 -3.09
N GLY A 65 13.66 28.03 -2.60
CA GLY A 65 12.98 29.01 -3.43
C GLY A 65 11.99 28.39 -4.41
N VAL A 66 11.49 27.19 -4.11
CA VAL A 66 10.61 26.40 -4.97
C VAL A 66 9.25 26.21 -4.31
N SER A 67 8.17 26.29 -5.09
CA SER A 67 6.80 26.11 -4.61
C SER A 67 6.58 24.75 -3.96
N PHE A 68 5.83 24.76 -2.85
CA PHE A 68 5.34 23.54 -2.21
C PHE A 68 4.11 23.03 -2.97
N GLY A 69 4.09 21.74 -3.30
CA GLY A 69 2.96 21.04 -3.91
C GLY A 69 2.09 20.37 -2.85
N ILE A 70 2.18 19.05 -2.74
CA ILE A 70 1.33 18.23 -1.87
C ILE A 70 2.09 17.54 -0.73
N VAL A 71 1.34 17.19 0.31
CA VAL A 71 1.75 16.17 1.29
C VAL A 71 1.08 14.85 0.97
N ASP A 72 1.85 13.78 0.83
CA ASP A 72 1.35 12.41 0.77
C ASP A 72 1.22 11.84 2.19
N LEU A 73 0.02 11.34 2.50
CA LEU A 73 -0.38 10.82 3.81
C LEU A 73 -0.02 9.34 4.00
N SER A 74 0.60 8.74 3.00
CA SER A 74 0.72 7.30 2.94
C SER A 74 1.58 6.75 4.07
N LEU A 75 1.06 5.74 4.77
CA LEU A 75 1.83 5.01 5.77
C LEU A 75 2.76 4.05 5.02
N ALA A 76 4.02 4.44 4.86
CA ALA A 76 5.04 3.66 4.16
C ALA A 76 5.93 2.93 5.17
N PRO A 77 5.82 1.60 5.30
CA PRO A 77 6.70 0.85 6.18
C PRO A 77 8.14 0.93 5.70
N THR A 78 9.07 0.63 6.59
CA THR A 78 10.48 0.48 6.26
C THR A 78 10.98 -0.84 6.85
N PRO A 79 12.13 -1.36 6.39
CA PRO A 79 12.74 -2.53 7.01
C PRO A 79 13.16 -2.33 8.48
N ALA A 80 12.99 -1.12 9.03
CA ALA A 80 13.30 -0.81 10.42
C ALA A 80 12.30 -1.46 11.40
N VAL A 81 12.85 -1.96 12.51
CA VAL A 81 12.04 -2.59 13.55
C VAL A 81 11.01 -1.60 14.11
N GLY A 82 9.75 -2.03 14.13
CA GLY A 82 8.63 -1.25 14.65
C GLY A 82 7.91 -0.37 13.64
N ASP A 83 8.34 -0.36 12.38
CA ASP A 83 7.73 0.43 11.31
C ASP A 83 7.02 -0.45 10.26
N SER A 84 5.86 -0.98 10.66
CA SER A 84 5.11 -1.97 9.88
C SER A 84 3.61 -1.66 9.89
N VAL A 85 3.00 -1.69 8.71
CA VAL A 85 1.55 -1.64 8.53
C VAL A 85 0.92 -2.95 9.00
N ALA A 86 1.53 -4.10 8.74
CA ALA A 86 1.03 -5.38 9.25
C ALA A 86 0.90 -5.38 10.77
N HIS A 87 1.89 -4.86 11.50
CA HIS A 87 1.82 -4.75 12.96
C HIS A 87 0.74 -3.79 13.44
N ILE A 88 0.35 -2.76 12.66
CA ILE A 88 -0.82 -1.93 12.99
C ILE A 88 -2.10 -2.75 12.89
N LEU A 89 -2.25 -3.53 11.82
CA LEU A 89 -3.44 -4.37 11.61
C LEU A 89 -3.55 -5.44 12.70
N GLU A 90 -2.43 -6.02 13.12
CA GLU A 90 -2.36 -6.95 14.25
C GLU A 90 -2.71 -6.26 15.58
N GLU A 91 -2.18 -5.05 15.81
CA GLU A 91 -2.50 -4.23 16.99
C GLU A 91 -3.98 -3.81 17.06
N MET A 92 -4.68 -3.76 15.93
CA MET A 92 -6.15 -3.56 15.87
C MET A 92 -6.95 -4.79 16.31
N GLY A 93 -6.29 -5.91 16.62
CA GLY A 93 -6.90 -7.13 17.16
C GLY A 93 -6.84 -8.35 16.24
N LEU A 94 -6.04 -8.33 15.18
CA LEU A 94 -5.79 -9.52 14.35
C LEU A 94 -4.61 -10.30 14.92
N GLU A 95 -4.70 -11.63 14.90
CA GLU A 95 -3.57 -12.49 15.30
C GLU A 95 -2.40 -12.37 14.31
N LYS A 96 -2.71 -12.32 13.01
CA LYS A 96 -1.73 -12.17 11.95
C LYS A 96 -2.29 -11.36 10.78
N CYS A 97 -1.46 -10.51 10.18
CA CYS A 97 -1.79 -9.89 8.90
C CYS A 97 -2.10 -10.97 7.85
N GLY A 98 -3.22 -10.83 7.14
CA GLY A 98 -3.70 -11.82 6.17
C GLY A 98 -4.86 -12.67 6.67
N ALA A 99 -5.08 -12.74 7.98
CA ALA A 99 -6.26 -13.40 8.58
C ALA A 99 -7.59 -12.78 8.10
N HIS A 100 -8.70 -13.49 8.31
CA HIS A 100 -10.04 -12.94 8.12
C HIS A 100 -10.22 -11.67 8.98
N GLY A 101 -10.76 -10.61 8.39
CA GLY A 101 -10.81 -9.28 9.02
C GLY A 101 -9.71 -8.32 8.58
N THR A 102 -8.57 -8.79 8.05
CA THR A 102 -7.46 -7.93 7.58
C THR A 102 -7.92 -6.84 6.61
N THR A 103 -8.76 -7.18 5.63
CA THR A 103 -9.28 -6.22 4.66
C THR A 103 -10.16 -5.15 5.33
N ALA A 104 -10.97 -5.51 6.32
CA ALA A 104 -11.80 -4.56 7.07
C ALA A 104 -10.96 -3.64 7.97
N ALA A 105 -9.97 -4.21 8.66
CA ALA A 105 -9.02 -3.44 9.46
C ALA A 105 -8.24 -2.43 8.59
N LEU A 106 -7.76 -2.86 7.44
CA LEU A 106 -7.06 -2.00 6.48
C LEU A 106 -7.97 -0.89 5.93
N ALA A 107 -9.23 -1.20 5.64
CA ALA A 107 -10.21 -0.20 5.20
C ALA A 107 -10.42 0.89 6.27
N LEU A 108 -10.59 0.50 7.54
CA LEU A 108 -10.71 1.42 8.67
C LEU A 108 -9.45 2.29 8.82
N LEU A 109 -8.27 1.67 8.78
CA LEU A 109 -6.99 2.37 8.86
C LEU A 109 -6.87 3.43 7.76
N ASN A 110 -7.11 3.05 6.50
CA ASN A 110 -7.01 3.96 5.37
C ASN A 110 -8.01 5.12 5.45
N ASP A 111 -9.25 4.84 5.81
CA ASP A 111 -10.27 5.88 5.97
C ASP A 111 -9.92 6.87 7.09
N ALA A 112 -9.48 6.36 8.25
CA ALA A 112 -9.08 7.19 9.37
C ALA A 112 -7.84 8.05 9.07
N VAL A 113 -6.83 7.49 8.38
CA VAL A 113 -5.63 8.23 7.94
C VAL A 113 -6.00 9.34 6.96
N LYS A 114 -6.82 9.03 5.94
CA LYS A 114 -7.29 10.03 4.95
C LYS A 114 -8.05 11.16 5.64
N LYS A 115 -8.99 10.85 6.52
CA LYS A 115 -9.76 11.85 7.30
C LYS A 115 -8.85 12.73 8.16
N GLY A 116 -7.84 12.13 8.81
CA GLY A 116 -6.89 12.86 9.64
C GLY A 116 -6.01 13.82 8.84
N GLY A 117 -5.52 13.37 7.69
CA GLY A 117 -4.65 14.19 6.84
C GLY A 117 -5.38 15.30 6.10
N ILE A 118 -6.59 15.06 5.58
CA ILE A 118 -7.42 16.10 4.95
C ILE A 118 -7.79 17.20 5.96
N MET A 119 -8.00 16.84 7.23
CA MET A 119 -8.21 17.83 8.30
C MET A 119 -6.95 18.68 8.57
N ALA A 120 -5.75 18.14 8.30
CA ALA A 120 -4.48 18.83 8.53
C ALA A 120 -4.03 19.71 7.35
N SER A 121 -4.44 19.43 6.11
CA SER A 121 -3.90 20.10 4.93
C SER A 121 -4.93 20.29 3.84
N SER A 122 -4.95 21.47 3.22
CA SER A 122 -5.70 21.71 1.99
C SER A 122 -4.97 21.21 0.74
N TYR A 123 -3.69 20.84 0.87
CA TYR A 123 -2.83 20.34 -0.21
C TYR A 123 -2.43 18.88 0.10
N VAL A 124 -3.42 18.00 0.14
CA VAL A 124 -3.23 16.55 0.29
C VAL A 124 -3.34 15.92 -1.09
N GLY A 125 -2.43 15.00 -1.42
CA GLY A 125 -2.42 14.28 -2.69
C GLY A 125 -1.63 12.98 -2.62
N GLY A 126 -1.34 12.38 -3.77
CA GLY A 126 -0.65 11.08 -3.85
C GLY A 126 -1.59 9.90 -3.61
N LEU A 127 -1.02 8.72 -3.36
CA LEU A 127 -1.81 7.49 -3.14
C LEU A 127 -2.62 7.58 -1.83
N SER A 128 -2.11 8.34 -0.85
CA SER A 128 -2.78 8.67 0.41
C SER A 128 -3.43 7.44 1.09
N GLY A 129 -2.66 6.36 1.26
CA GLY A 129 -3.12 5.09 1.85
C GLY A 129 -1.99 4.31 2.50
N ALA A 130 -2.30 3.19 3.16
CA ALA A 130 -1.29 2.34 3.79
C ALA A 130 -0.59 1.47 2.74
N PHE A 131 0.72 1.64 2.59
CA PHE A 131 1.52 0.85 1.66
C PHE A 131 1.60 -0.60 2.15
N ILE A 132 1.49 -1.54 1.22
CA ILE A 132 1.61 -2.98 1.49
C ILE A 132 2.79 -3.65 0.73
N PRO A 133 4.02 -3.07 0.75
CA PRO A 133 5.18 -3.62 0.06
C PRO A 133 5.69 -4.83 0.83
N VAL A 134 5.46 -6.03 0.28
CA VAL A 134 5.73 -7.28 1.01
C VAL A 134 7.19 -7.38 1.44
N SER A 135 8.17 -7.00 0.60
CA SER A 135 9.59 -7.11 0.95
C SER A 135 10.13 -6.01 1.87
N GLU A 136 9.36 -4.95 2.12
CA GLU A 136 9.79 -3.79 2.91
C GLU A 136 9.15 -3.78 4.30
N ASP A 137 8.03 -4.49 4.49
CA ASP A 137 7.30 -4.58 5.75
C ASP A 137 7.58 -5.90 6.49
N ALA A 138 8.32 -5.82 7.58
CA ALA A 138 8.71 -6.99 8.38
C ALA A 138 7.53 -7.86 8.84
N GLY A 139 6.39 -7.26 9.18
CA GLY A 139 5.21 -8.00 9.59
C GLY A 139 4.53 -8.72 8.42
N MET A 140 4.59 -8.16 7.20
CA MET A 140 4.10 -8.82 5.99
C MET A 140 5.02 -9.96 5.57
N ILE A 141 6.34 -9.78 5.62
CA ILE A 141 7.34 -10.84 5.38
C ILE A 141 7.01 -12.06 6.26
N ASP A 142 6.85 -11.83 7.57
CA ASP A 142 6.55 -12.87 8.53
C ASP A 142 5.16 -13.51 8.27
N ALA A 143 4.15 -12.71 7.93
CA ALA A 143 2.84 -13.23 7.56
C ALA A 143 2.86 -14.11 6.31
N VAL A 144 3.68 -13.79 5.31
CA VAL A 144 3.89 -14.64 4.13
C VAL A 144 4.64 -15.91 4.50
N ALA A 145 5.71 -15.80 5.28
CA ALA A 145 6.51 -16.96 5.72
C ALA A 145 5.68 -17.97 6.52
N GLN A 146 4.72 -17.49 7.31
CA GLN A 146 3.76 -18.31 8.06
C GLN A 146 2.57 -18.81 7.22
N GLY A 147 2.46 -18.39 5.96
CA GLY A 147 1.35 -18.76 5.06
C GLY A 147 0.02 -18.06 5.36
N ALA A 148 0.01 -17.03 6.21
CA ALA A 148 -1.18 -16.24 6.54
C ALA A 148 -1.54 -15.23 5.44
N LEU A 149 -0.54 -14.75 4.68
CA LEU A 149 -0.71 -13.73 3.64
C LEU A 149 -0.41 -14.31 2.25
N SER A 150 -1.42 -14.35 1.39
CA SER A 150 -1.32 -14.81 -0.01
C SER A 150 -1.45 -13.64 -1.00
N ILE A 151 -1.08 -13.87 -2.26
CA ILE A 151 -1.24 -12.86 -3.33
C ILE A 151 -2.71 -12.49 -3.51
N GLU A 152 -3.63 -13.47 -3.48
CA GLU A 152 -5.06 -13.24 -3.61
C GLU A 152 -5.61 -12.44 -2.41
N LYS A 153 -5.02 -12.60 -1.22
CA LYS A 153 -5.36 -11.78 -0.06
C LYS A 153 -4.85 -10.35 -0.19
N LEU A 154 -3.64 -10.17 -0.73
CA LEU A 154 -3.09 -8.85 -1.06
C LEU A 154 -3.96 -8.15 -2.09
N GLU A 155 -4.39 -8.84 -3.15
CA GLU A 155 -5.36 -8.36 -4.15
C GLU A 155 -6.69 -7.93 -3.49
N ALA A 156 -7.24 -8.74 -2.58
CA ALA A 156 -8.43 -8.33 -1.82
C ALA A 156 -8.18 -7.09 -0.93
N MET A 157 -6.96 -6.92 -0.41
CA MET A 157 -6.55 -5.73 0.33
C MET A 157 -6.40 -4.52 -0.60
N THR A 158 -5.98 -4.71 -1.84
CA THR A 158 -5.90 -3.62 -2.83
C THR A 158 -7.27 -3.06 -3.14
N CYS A 159 -8.39 -3.80 -3.01
CA CYS A 159 -9.73 -3.21 -3.16
C CYS A 159 -9.96 -1.99 -2.23
N VAL A 160 -9.44 -2.02 -1.00
CA VAL A 160 -9.64 -0.98 0.01
C VAL A 160 -8.39 -0.10 0.24
N CYS A 161 -7.30 -0.37 -0.50
CA CYS A 161 -6.04 0.36 -0.37
C CYS A 161 -5.54 0.93 -1.71
N SER A 162 -5.03 2.16 -1.72
CA SER A 162 -4.73 2.87 -2.97
C SER A 162 -3.47 2.40 -3.71
N VAL A 163 -2.58 1.59 -3.11
CA VAL A 163 -1.24 1.34 -3.68
C VAL A 163 -1.24 0.25 -4.74
N GLY A 164 -2.01 -0.82 -4.52
CA GLY A 164 -1.97 -2.03 -5.35
C GLY A 164 -0.96 -3.07 -4.82
N LEU A 165 -0.56 -4.00 -5.68
CA LEU A 165 0.42 -5.05 -5.38
C LEU A 165 1.84 -4.49 -5.51
N ASP A 166 2.55 -4.31 -4.40
CA ASP A 166 3.92 -3.75 -4.42
C ASP A 166 4.95 -4.69 -3.82
N MET A 167 6.15 -4.67 -4.39
CA MET A 167 7.31 -5.47 -3.97
C MET A 167 7.00 -6.95 -3.69
N ILE A 168 6.27 -7.60 -4.59
CA ILE A 168 5.91 -9.02 -4.47
C ILE A 168 6.89 -9.88 -5.25
N VAL A 169 7.55 -10.82 -4.58
CA VAL A 169 8.47 -11.77 -5.22
C VAL A 169 7.70 -13.02 -5.63
N VAL A 170 7.86 -13.46 -6.87
CA VAL A 170 7.25 -14.69 -7.41
C VAL A 170 8.30 -15.61 -8.01
N PRO A 171 8.03 -16.91 -8.21
CA PRO A 171 9.00 -17.82 -8.82
C PRO A 171 9.44 -17.30 -10.19
N GLY A 172 10.73 -17.42 -10.50
CA GLY A 172 11.27 -17.02 -11.81
C GLY A 172 10.68 -17.81 -12.98
N SER A 173 10.07 -18.95 -12.70
CA SER A 173 9.33 -19.78 -13.65
C SER A 173 7.92 -19.24 -13.97
N THR A 174 7.45 -18.18 -13.30
CA THR A 174 6.13 -17.58 -13.56
C THR A 174 6.07 -17.04 -14.99
N SER A 175 5.07 -17.48 -15.75
CA SER A 175 4.93 -17.09 -17.16
C SER A 175 4.55 -15.61 -17.32
N ALA A 176 4.89 -15.05 -18.49
CA ALA A 176 4.52 -13.68 -18.84
C ALA A 176 3.00 -13.49 -18.87
N GLU A 177 2.25 -14.51 -19.30
CA GLU A 177 0.78 -14.52 -19.31
C GLU A 177 0.21 -14.47 -17.91
N THR A 178 0.76 -15.22 -16.96
CA THR A 178 0.29 -15.18 -15.56
C THR A 178 0.59 -13.82 -14.93
N ILE A 179 1.78 -13.25 -15.14
CA ILE A 179 2.10 -11.89 -14.68
C ILE A 179 1.15 -10.86 -15.30
N SER A 180 0.87 -10.99 -16.60
CA SER A 180 -0.07 -10.11 -17.31
C SER A 180 -1.50 -10.22 -16.76
N ALA A 181 -1.92 -11.42 -16.35
CA ALA A 181 -3.23 -11.63 -15.72
C ALA A 181 -3.31 -10.97 -14.35
N ILE A 182 -2.29 -11.10 -13.50
CA ILE A 182 -2.25 -10.42 -12.20
C ILE A 182 -2.31 -8.89 -12.39
N ILE A 183 -1.62 -8.35 -13.39
CA ILE A 183 -1.72 -6.93 -13.74
C ILE A 183 -3.13 -6.57 -14.20
N ALA A 184 -3.76 -7.42 -15.03
CA ALA A 184 -5.13 -7.19 -15.52
C ALA A 184 -6.16 -7.18 -14.38
N ASP A 185 -6.01 -8.05 -13.39
CA ASP A 185 -6.88 -8.11 -12.20
C ASP A 185 -6.75 -6.83 -11.37
N GLU A 186 -5.53 -6.37 -11.09
CA GLU A 186 -5.29 -5.11 -10.38
C GLU A 186 -5.76 -3.87 -11.16
N VAL A 187 -5.66 -3.88 -12.48
CA VAL A 187 -6.24 -2.84 -13.35
C VAL A 187 -7.76 -2.86 -13.24
N ALA A 188 -8.40 -4.04 -13.24
CA ALA A 188 -9.85 -4.15 -13.09
C ALA A 188 -10.32 -3.61 -11.75
N ILE A 189 -9.65 -3.94 -10.65
CA ILE A 189 -9.91 -3.39 -9.31
C ILE A 189 -9.78 -1.86 -9.33
N GLY A 190 -8.73 -1.34 -9.97
CA GLY A 190 -8.50 0.10 -10.11
C GLY A 190 -9.61 0.83 -10.86
N VAL A 191 -9.88 0.36 -12.08
CA VAL A 191 -10.83 0.97 -13.01
C VAL A 191 -12.27 0.90 -12.48
N VAL A 192 -12.70 -0.26 -11.95
CA VAL A 192 -14.07 -0.42 -11.43
C VAL A 192 -14.32 0.44 -10.20
N ASN A 193 -13.33 0.58 -9.32
CA ASN A 193 -13.46 1.35 -8.09
C ASN A 193 -13.06 2.83 -8.22
N ASN A 194 -12.77 3.30 -9.44
CA ASN A 194 -12.28 4.66 -9.72
C ASN A 194 -11.13 5.06 -8.80
N LYS A 195 -10.10 4.20 -8.75
CA LYS A 195 -8.93 4.36 -7.91
C LYS A 195 -7.67 4.07 -8.71
N THR A 196 -6.56 4.64 -8.24
CA THR A 196 -5.23 4.26 -8.73
C THR A 196 -4.84 2.91 -8.12
N THR A 197 -4.21 2.07 -8.92
CA THR A 197 -3.52 0.84 -8.50
C THR A 197 -2.17 0.80 -9.21
N ALA A 198 -1.20 0.11 -8.61
CA ALA A 198 0.10 -0.17 -9.21
C ALA A 198 0.45 -1.63 -8.97
N VAL A 199 1.28 -2.18 -9.87
CA VAL A 199 1.79 -3.54 -9.74
C VAL A 199 3.30 -3.52 -9.84
N ARG A 200 3.98 -4.07 -8.83
CA ARG A 200 5.39 -4.38 -8.85
C ARG A 200 5.59 -5.83 -8.40
N ILE A 201 5.70 -6.69 -9.40
CA ILE A 201 5.98 -8.12 -9.25
C ILE A 201 7.41 -8.39 -9.73
N ILE A 202 8.14 -9.20 -8.98
CA ILE A 202 9.55 -9.50 -9.19
C ILE A 202 9.68 -11.02 -9.38
N PRO A 203 9.72 -11.52 -10.64
CA PRO A 203 10.04 -12.91 -10.90
C PRO A 203 11.51 -13.17 -10.56
N ALA A 204 11.80 -14.07 -9.62
CA ALA A 204 13.14 -14.34 -9.12
C ALA A 204 13.77 -15.56 -9.83
N PRO A 205 14.73 -15.36 -10.76
CA PRO A 205 15.30 -16.46 -11.53
C PRO A 205 15.98 -17.52 -10.65
N GLY A 206 15.70 -18.80 -10.90
CA GLY A 206 16.28 -19.91 -10.15
C GLY A 206 15.81 -20.03 -8.69
N LYS A 207 14.75 -19.31 -8.32
CA LYS A 207 14.13 -19.35 -7.00
C LYS A 207 12.71 -19.93 -7.06
N ASP A 208 12.34 -20.65 -6.01
CA ASP A 208 11.02 -21.27 -5.85
C ASP A 208 10.33 -20.80 -4.56
N VAL A 209 9.06 -21.17 -4.38
CA VAL A 209 8.22 -20.75 -3.26
C VAL A 209 8.90 -21.03 -1.91
N GLY A 210 8.97 -20.00 -1.06
CA GLY A 210 9.61 -20.08 0.25
C GLY A 210 11.10 -19.67 0.25
N ASP A 211 11.76 -19.59 -0.90
CA ASP A 211 13.08 -18.97 -0.98
C ASP A 211 13.01 -17.48 -0.60
N ILE A 212 14.10 -16.92 -0.11
CA ILE A 212 14.22 -15.49 0.19
C ILE A 212 15.08 -14.81 -0.87
N VAL A 213 14.64 -13.62 -1.30
CA VAL A 213 15.40 -12.71 -2.16
C VAL A 213 15.78 -11.47 -1.37
N GLU A 214 17.07 -11.15 -1.35
CA GLU A 214 17.65 -9.97 -0.71
C GLU A 214 17.79 -8.84 -1.72
N PHE A 215 17.10 -7.72 -1.48
CA PHE A 215 17.24 -6.50 -2.28
C PHE A 215 18.17 -5.47 -1.60
N GLY A 216 18.25 -5.53 -0.27
CA GLY A 216 19.08 -4.64 0.53
C GLY A 216 18.54 -3.21 0.64
N GLY A 217 19.14 -2.43 1.53
CA GLY A 217 18.77 -1.04 1.76
C GLY A 217 17.30 -0.88 2.16
N LEU A 218 16.59 0.03 1.50
CA LEU A 218 15.18 0.31 1.77
C LEU A 218 14.22 -0.74 1.18
N LEU A 219 14.66 -1.51 0.18
CA LEU A 219 13.83 -2.51 -0.50
C LEU A 219 13.72 -3.84 0.27
N GLY A 220 14.53 -3.99 1.33
CA GLY A 220 14.48 -5.10 2.26
C GLY A 220 14.75 -6.46 1.62
N SER A 221 13.95 -7.44 2.02
CA SER A 221 14.04 -8.85 1.60
C SER A 221 12.64 -9.44 1.50
N GLY A 222 12.38 -10.29 0.52
CA GLY A 222 11.03 -10.84 0.32
C GLY A 222 11.05 -12.35 0.11
N PRO A 223 10.15 -13.11 0.76
CA PRO A 223 9.93 -14.52 0.44
C PRO A 223 9.26 -14.64 -0.94
N VAL A 224 9.67 -15.62 -1.71
CA VAL A 224 9.03 -15.99 -2.99
C VAL A 224 7.64 -16.56 -2.69
N MET A 225 6.62 -15.86 -3.16
CA MET A 225 5.22 -16.17 -2.91
C MET A 225 4.67 -17.18 -3.92
N ARG A 226 3.78 -18.06 -3.46
CA ARG A 226 3.05 -18.99 -4.33
C ARG A 226 2.17 -18.23 -5.31
N VAL A 227 2.27 -18.58 -6.60
CA VAL A 227 1.35 -18.16 -7.66
C VAL A 227 0.38 -19.31 -7.97
N ASN A 228 -0.86 -18.99 -8.36
CA ASN A 228 -1.85 -19.99 -8.77
C ASN A 228 -1.37 -20.74 -10.04
N PRO A 229 -1.35 -22.09 -10.07
CA PRO A 229 -0.80 -22.86 -11.19
C PRO A 229 -1.73 -22.96 -12.41
N TYR A 230 -3.00 -22.57 -12.29
CA TYR A 230 -3.93 -22.64 -13.43
C TYR A 230 -3.60 -21.55 -14.47
N SER A 231 -3.66 -21.92 -15.76
CA SER A 231 -3.23 -21.04 -16.85
C SER A 231 -4.24 -19.94 -17.18
N SER A 232 -3.73 -18.72 -17.33
CA SER A 232 -4.47 -17.54 -17.83
C SER A 232 -4.15 -17.19 -19.30
N GLU A 233 -3.39 -18.04 -19.99
CA GLU A 233 -2.84 -17.79 -21.34
C GLU A 233 -3.94 -17.48 -22.37
N ALA A 234 -4.99 -18.30 -22.41
CA ALA A 234 -6.08 -18.11 -23.36
C ALA A 234 -6.83 -16.78 -23.14
N PHE A 235 -6.89 -16.29 -21.90
CA PHE A 235 -7.52 -15.01 -21.58
C PHE A 235 -6.67 -13.84 -22.08
N ILE A 236 -5.36 -13.84 -21.79
CA ILE A 236 -4.43 -12.77 -22.17
C ILE A 236 -4.24 -12.69 -23.68
N LYS A 237 -4.17 -13.84 -24.36
CA LYS A 237 -4.02 -13.90 -25.83
C LYS A 237 -5.22 -13.35 -26.61
N ARG A 238 -6.36 -13.06 -25.96
CA ARG A 238 -7.49 -12.37 -26.62
C ARG A 238 -7.11 -10.98 -27.13
N GLY A 239 -6.20 -10.29 -26.43
CA GLY A 239 -5.80 -8.92 -26.77
C GLY A 239 -6.97 -7.93 -26.82
N GLY A 240 -6.77 -6.82 -27.54
CA GLY A 240 -7.79 -5.79 -27.71
C GLY A 240 -7.92 -4.83 -26.53
N ARG A 241 -9.12 -4.26 -26.35
CA ARG A 241 -9.43 -3.26 -25.31
C ARG A 241 -10.65 -3.69 -24.51
N ILE A 242 -10.51 -3.81 -23.19
CA ILE A 242 -11.65 -4.01 -22.29
C ILE A 242 -12.52 -2.74 -22.30
N PRO A 243 -13.84 -2.83 -22.58
CA PRO A 243 -14.73 -1.68 -22.56
C PRO A 243 -14.84 -1.02 -21.18
N ALA A 244 -15.19 0.27 -21.15
CA ALA A 244 -15.34 1.01 -19.90
C ALA A 244 -16.48 0.43 -19.04
N PRO A 245 -16.31 0.36 -17.71
CA PRO A 245 -17.36 -0.12 -16.81
C PRO A 245 -18.53 0.88 -16.72
N ILE A 246 -19.72 0.36 -16.42
CA ILE A 246 -20.89 1.19 -16.13
C ILE A 246 -20.87 1.54 -14.63
N HIS A 247 -20.76 2.82 -14.29
CA HIS A 247 -20.75 3.27 -12.89
C HIS A 247 -22.13 3.68 -12.35
N SER A 248 -23.14 3.81 -13.21
CA SER A 248 -24.49 4.29 -12.86
C SER A 248 -25.44 3.20 -12.34
N LEU A 249 -25.21 1.94 -12.70
CA LEU A 249 -25.96 0.79 -12.20
C LEU A 249 -25.22 0.20 -10.99
N ARG A 250 -25.34 0.85 -9.83
CA ARG A 250 -24.83 0.31 -8.56
C ARG A 250 -25.99 -0.34 -7.81
N ASN A 251 -25.80 -1.60 -7.39
CA ASN A 251 -26.68 -2.29 -6.44
C ASN A 251 -26.37 -1.84 -5.01
#